data_AF-A0A954SNN9-F1
#
_entry.id   AF-A0A954SNN9-F1
#
_cell.length_a   1.000
_cell.length_b   1.000
_cell.length_c   1.000
_cell.angle_alpha   90.00
_cell.angle_beta   90.00
_cell.angle_gamma   90.00
#
_symmetry.space_group_name_H-M   'P 1'
#
loop_
_entity.id
_entity.type
_entity.pdbx_description
1 polymer ?
#
loop_
_entity_poly.entity_id
_entity_poly.type
_entity_poly.pdbx_seq_one_letter_code
_entity_poly.pdbx_strand_id
1 'polypeptide(L)'
;MAKNKAKKAETPQTTAQSLASVVKSCRDIMRKDKGLNGDLDRLPMLTWIMFLKFLDDMEHLREQEASLSNERFRPVIAAPYRWRDWAAKPDGITGPELIAFINQEKAIRADGKEGPGLFAYLRSLESPEGRGRQEVVANVFRGVSNRMESGYLLRDVLNK
;
A
#
# COMPACT_ATOMS: atom_id res chain seq x y z
N MET A 1 14.21 -38.53 -21.68
CA MET A 1 14.67 -37.41 -20.84
C MET A 1 13.44 -36.63 -20.35
N ALA A 2 13.02 -36.86 -19.11
CA ALA A 2 11.86 -36.18 -18.52
C ALA A 2 12.30 -34.83 -17.93
N LYS A 3 11.73 -33.73 -18.44
CA LYS A 3 11.97 -32.38 -17.92
C LYS A 3 11.23 -32.22 -16.59
N ASN A 4 11.97 -32.12 -15.50
CA ASN A 4 11.45 -31.85 -14.17
C ASN A 4 10.99 -30.37 -14.11
N LYS A 5 9.67 -30.11 -14.15
CA LYS A 5 9.12 -28.78 -13.89
C LYS A 5 9.26 -28.50 -12.39
N ALA A 6 10.11 -27.56 -12.02
CA ALA A 6 10.17 -27.04 -10.65
C ALA A 6 8.79 -26.46 -10.27
N LYS A 7 8.11 -27.09 -9.32
CA LYS A 7 6.91 -26.52 -8.69
C LYS A 7 7.34 -25.24 -7.95
N LYS A 8 6.84 -24.08 -8.39
CA LYS A 8 6.92 -22.82 -7.63
C LYS A 8 6.31 -23.11 -6.24
N ALA A 9 7.06 -22.87 -5.18
CA ALA A 9 6.54 -22.99 -3.82
C ALA A 9 5.47 -21.90 -3.63
N GLU A 10 4.21 -22.29 -3.56
CA GLU A 10 3.13 -21.38 -3.18
C GLU A 10 3.31 -21.01 -1.71
N THR A 11 3.49 -19.71 -1.44
CA THR A 11 3.53 -19.19 -0.07
C THR A 11 2.20 -19.53 0.60
N PRO A 12 2.19 -20.14 1.79
CA PRO A 12 0.93 -20.50 2.46
C PRO A 12 0.07 -19.26 2.67
N GLN A 13 -1.21 -19.36 2.34
CA GLN A 13 -2.16 -18.26 2.54
C GLN A 13 -2.25 -17.89 4.02
N THR A 14 -2.38 -16.59 4.29
CA THR A 14 -2.56 -16.05 5.64
C THR A 14 -3.81 -16.65 6.28
N THR A 15 -3.65 -17.39 7.38
CA THR A 15 -4.77 -17.95 8.15
C THR A 15 -5.51 -16.86 8.91
N ALA A 16 -6.79 -17.10 9.25
CA ALA A 16 -7.58 -16.17 10.07
C ALA A 16 -6.88 -15.82 11.40
N GLN A 17 -6.21 -16.79 12.02
CA GLN A 17 -5.44 -16.58 13.25
C GLN A 17 -4.21 -15.68 13.04
N SER A 18 -3.48 -15.89 11.94
CA SER A 18 -2.32 -15.04 11.61
C SER A 18 -2.74 -13.61 11.27
N LEU A 19 -3.84 -13.43 10.53
CA LEU A 19 -4.39 -12.10 10.24
C LEU A 19 -4.84 -11.38 11.52
N ALA A 20 -5.53 -12.07 12.42
CA ALA A 20 -5.93 -11.50 13.70
C ALA A 20 -4.73 -11.07 14.55
N SER A 21 -3.64 -11.85 14.51
CA SER A 21 -2.38 -11.52 15.18
C SER A 21 -1.72 -10.28 14.59
N VAL A 22 -1.65 -10.18 13.25
CA VAL A 22 -1.11 -9.01 12.54
C VAL A 22 -1.92 -7.75 12.87
N VAL A 23 -3.25 -7.81 12.72
CA VAL A 23 -4.14 -6.68 13.04
C VAL A 23 -3.97 -6.24 14.50
N LYS A 24 -3.88 -7.19 15.43
CA LYS A 24 -3.63 -6.88 16.84
C LYS A 24 -2.28 -6.19 17.02
N SER A 25 -1.20 -6.71 16.40
CA SER A 25 0.13 -6.13 16.49
C SER A 25 0.18 -4.71 15.92
N CYS A 26 -0.46 -4.46 14.78
CA CYS A 26 -0.53 -3.12 14.21
C CYS A 26 -1.30 -2.15 15.12
N ARG A 27 -2.42 -2.58 15.72
CA ARG A 27 -3.16 -1.77 16.71
C ARG A 27 -2.32 -1.45 17.94
N ASP A 28 -1.53 -2.41 18.41
CA ASP A 28 -0.64 -2.23 19.57
C ASP A 28 0.48 -1.22 19.27
N ILE A 29 0.99 -1.19 18.04
CA ILE A 29 1.95 -0.16 17.58
C ILE A 29 1.27 1.20 17.51
N MET A 30 0.09 1.28 16.87
CA MET A 30 -0.67 2.52 16.73
C MET A 30 -1.09 3.14 18.07
N ARG A 31 -1.19 2.37 19.16
CA ARG A 31 -1.44 2.90 20.51
C ARG A 31 -0.32 3.79 21.04
N LYS A 32 0.89 3.68 20.48
CA LYS A 32 2.05 4.49 20.87
C LYS A 32 2.09 5.83 20.14
N ASP A 33 1.29 5.99 19.09
CA ASP A 33 1.25 7.22 18.29
C ASP A 33 0.37 8.26 18.97
N LYS A 34 0.90 9.48 19.13
CA LYS A 34 0.21 10.58 19.80
C LYS A 34 -0.96 11.13 18.98
N GLY A 35 -0.96 10.93 17.66
CA GLY A 35 -2.00 11.39 16.76
C GLY A 35 -3.28 10.53 16.74
N LEU A 36 -3.31 9.40 17.44
CA LEU A 36 -4.43 8.45 17.40
C LEU A 36 -5.09 8.25 18.77
N ASN A 37 -6.35 8.68 18.91
CA ASN A 37 -7.11 8.57 20.16
C ASN A 37 -8.17 7.45 20.10
N GLY A 38 -7.73 6.22 20.35
CA GLY A 38 -8.63 5.07 20.40
C GLY A 38 -8.86 4.40 19.05
N ASP A 39 -9.76 3.42 19.01
CA ASP A 39 -9.96 2.59 17.81
C ASP A 39 -10.69 3.32 16.67
N LEU A 40 -11.42 4.39 16.98
CA LEU A 40 -12.07 5.24 15.97
C LEU A 40 -11.05 5.88 15.02
N ASP A 41 -9.85 6.22 15.51
CA ASP A 41 -8.77 6.72 14.67
C ASP A 41 -7.92 5.58 14.06
N ARG A 42 -7.72 4.47 14.78
CA ARG A 42 -6.85 3.36 14.32
C ARG A 42 -7.47 2.51 13.20
N LEU A 43 -8.77 2.28 13.24
CA LEU A 43 -9.45 1.45 12.25
C LEU A 43 -9.30 2.04 10.83
N PRO A 44 -9.60 3.33 10.58
CA PRO A 44 -9.33 3.96 9.29
C PRO A 44 -7.87 3.84 8.85
N MET A 45 -6.91 3.90 9.79
CA MET A 45 -5.47 3.77 9.48
C MET A 45 -5.13 2.39 8.96
N LEU A 46 -5.64 1.35 9.61
CA LEU A 46 -5.49 -0.02 9.11
C LEU A 46 -6.20 -0.23 7.78
N THR A 47 -7.39 0.34 7.62
CA THR A 47 -8.17 0.16 6.40
C THR A 47 -7.43 0.63 5.15
N TRP A 48 -6.86 1.84 5.14
CA TRP A 48 -6.18 2.33 3.93
C TRP A 48 -4.86 1.61 3.68
N ILE A 49 -4.13 1.23 4.73
CA ILE A 49 -2.88 0.46 4.62
C ILE A 49 -3.16 -0.90 3.98
N MET A 50 -4.12 -1.63 4.55
CA MET A 50 -4.55 -2.95 4.06
C MET A 50 -5.11 -2.85 2.64
N PHE A 51 -5.88 -1.80 2.35
CA PHE A 51 -6.41 -1.55 1.00
C PHE A 51 -5.28 -1.45 -0.03
N LEU A 52 -4.23 -0.66 0.22
CA LEU A 52 -3.11 -0.52 -0.71
C LEU A 52 -2.31 -1.81 -0.85
N LYS A 53 -2.09 -2.54 0.25
CA LYS A 53 -1.41 -3.85 0.22
C LYS A 53 -2.17 -4.84 -0.67
N PHE A 54 -3.47 -4.99 -0.44
CA PHE A 54 -4.30 -5.92 -1.20
C PHE A 54 -4.48 -5.50 -2.65
N LEU A 55 -4.58 -4.20 -2.91
CA LEU A 55 -4.65 -3.68 -4.27
C LEU A 55 -3.36 -4.03 -5.05
N ASP A 56 -2.18 -3.83 -4.47
CA ASP A 56 -0.92 -4.16 -5.14
C ASP A 56 -0.71 -5.66 -5.33
N ASP A 57 -1.09 -6.49 -4.35
CA ASP A 57 -1.03 -7.96 -4.49
C ASP A 57 -1.92 -8.45 -5.64
N MET A 58 -3.15 -7.94 -5.72
CA MET A 58 -4.08 -8.28 -6.79
C MET A 58 -3.59 -7.77 -8.15
N GLU A 59 -3.03 -6.55 -8.21
CA GLU A 59 -2.43 -6.01 -9.43
C GLU A 59 -1.21 -6.82 -9.88
N HIS A 60 -0.39 -7.33 -8.96
CA HIS A 60 0.74 -8.19 -9.27
C HIS A 60 0.30 -9.50 -9.92
N LEU A 61 -0.77 -10.12 -9.41
CA LEU A 61 -1.34 -11.33 -10.01
C LEU A 61 -1.86 -11.06 -11.43
N ARG A 62 -2.60 -9.95 -11.62
CA ARG A 62 -3.11 -9.55 -12.94
C ARG A 62 -2.01 -9.22 -13.93
N GLU A 63 -0.94 -8.57 -13.48
CA GLU A 63 0.25 -8.29 -14.28
C GLU A 63 0.90 -9.60 -14.76
N GLN A 64 1.00 -10.60 -13.89
CA GLN A 64 1.52 -11.93 -14.25
C GLN A 64 0.59 -12.66 -15.24
N GLU A 65 -0.72 -12.67 -15.00
CA GLU A 65 -1.70 -13.29 -15.88
C GLU A 65 -1.67 -12.66 -17.28
N ALA A 66 -1.70 -11.32 -17.37
CA ALA A 66 -1.62 -10.61 -18.63
C ALA A 66 -0.29 -10.87 -19.36
N SER A 67 0.82 -10.96 -18.63
CA SER A 67 2.12 -11.32 -19.20
C SER A 67 2.13 -12.74 -19.78
N LEU A 68 1.42 -13.69 -19.16
CA LEU A 68 1.32 -15.07 -19.67
C LEU A 68 0.38 -15.17 -20.88
N SER A 69 -0.69 -14.38 -20.90
CA SER A 69 -1.66 -14.31 -22.00
C SER A 69 -1.24 -13.36 -23.13
N ASN A 70 -0.09 -12.69 -22.99
CA ASN A 70 0.41 -11.66 -23.90
C ASN A 70 -0.59 -10.51 -24.13
N GLU A 71 -1.34 -10.16 -23.09
CA GLU A 71 -2.32 -9.07 -23.07
C GLU A 71 -1.69 -7.76 -22.56
N ARG A 72 -2.28 -6.63 -22.96
CA ARG A 72 -1.85 -5.32 -22.46
C ARG A 72 -2.37 -5.12 -21.03
N PHE A 73 -1.46 -5.02 -20.07
CA PHE A 73 -1.80 -4.66 -18.69
C PHE A 73 -1.59 -3.16 -18.47
N ARG A 74 -2.61 -2.50 -17.91
CA ARG A 74 -2.52 -1.12 -17.43
C ARG A 74 -2.68 -1.11 -15.91
N PRO A 75 -1.66 -0.69 -15.14
CA PRO A 75 -1.74 -0.65 -13.69
C PRO A 75 -2.69 0.45 -13.23
N VAL A 76 -3.38 0.21 -12.12
CA VAL A 76 -4.21 1.21 -11.45
C VAL A 76 -3.33 2.30 -10.82
N ILE A 77 -2.27 1.87 -10.12
CA ILE A 77 -1.27 2.73 -9.47
C ILE A 77 0.05 2.54 -10.21
N ALA A 78 0.64 3.63 -10.70
CA ALA A 78 1.93 3.61 -11.37
C ALA A 78 3.08 3.67 -10.35
N ALA A 79 4.26 3.22 -10.78
CA ALA A 79 5.49 3.47 -10.02
C ALA A 79 5.75 4.98 -9.91
N PRO A 80 6.33 5.48 -8.80
CA PRO A 80 6.80 4.76 -7.62
C PRO A 80 5.77 4.70 -6.46
N TYR A 81 4.47 4.75 -6.76
CA TYR A 81 3.41 4.83 -5.74
C TYR A 81 2.82 3.47 -5.34
N ARG A 82 3.24 2.38 -5.98
CA ARG A 82 2.75 1.03 -5.67
C ARG A 82 3.30 0.57 -4.33
N TRP A 83 2.56 -0.28 -3.62
CA TRP A 83 2.99 -0.80 -2.32
C TRP A 83 4.41 -1.42 -2.37
N ARG A 84 4.69 -2.22 -3.40
CA ARG A 84 6.03 -2.81 -3.63
C ARG A 84 7.17 -1.80 -3.79
N ASP A 85 6.88 -0.57 -4.19
CA ASP A 85 7.91 0.45 -4.46
C ASP A 85 8.35 1.18 -3.18
N TRP A 86 7.41 1.51 -2.28
CA TRP A 86 7.68 2.36 -1.12
C TRP A 86 7.49 1.67 0.25
N ALA A 87 6.61 0.68 0.34
CA ALA A 87 6.24 0.04 1.60
C ALA A 87 6.90 -1.33 1.81
N ALA A 88 7.06 -2.15 0.75
CA ALA A 88 7.47 -3.55 0.90
C ALA A 88 8.92 -3.77 1.37
N LYS A 89 9.82 -2.79 1.20
CA LYS A 89 11.20 -2.90 1.68
C LYS A 89 11.27 -2.60 3.18
N PRO A 90 11.79 -3.52 4.02
CA PRO A 90 11.85 -3.31 5.48
C PRO A 90 12.63 -2.07 5.89
N ASP A 91 13.67 -1.73 5.13
CA ASP A 91 14.58 -0.59 5.27
C ASP A 91 14.19 0.62 4.38
N GLY A 92 12.95 0.64 3.90
CA GLY A 92 12.42 1.74 3.08
C GLY A 92 12.24 3.05 3.85
N ILE A 93 11.67 4.05 3.16
CA ILE A 93 11.40 5.40 3.71
C ILE A 93 10.70 5.32 5.08
N THR A 94 11.19 6.07 6.06
CA THR A 94 10.70 6.04 7.45
C THR A 94 10.69 7.45 8.04
N GLY A 95 10.30 7.60 9.30
CA GLY A 95 10.42 8.87 10.02
C GLY A 95 9.65 10.03 9.38
N PRO A 96 10.11 11.28 9.58
CA PRO A 96 9.48 12.47 9.02
C PRO A 96 9.30 12.42 7.50
N GLU A 97 10.22 11.79 6.77
CA GLU A 97 10.19 11.64 5.32
C GLU A 97 9.02 10.77 4.87
N LEU A 98 8.71 9.69 5.61
CA LEU A 98 7.54 8.86 5.31
C LEU A 98 6.24 9.66 5.52
N ILE A 99 6.13 10.40 6.62
CA ILE A 99 4.94 11.24 6.86
C ILE A 99 4.79 12.31 5.78
N ALA A 100 5.89 12.95 5.39
CA ALA A 100 5.91 13.93 4.30
C ALA A 100 5.44 13.29 2.98
N PHE A 101 5.99 12.13 2.61
CA PHE A 101 5.59 11.40 1.43
C PHE A 101 4.10 11.04 1.42
N ILE A 102 3.52 10.64 2.54
CA ILE A 102 2.09 10.27 2.61
C ILE A 102 1.19 11.52 2.52
N ASN A 103 1.49 12.55 3.31
CA ASN A 103 0.56 13.63 3.61
C ASN A 103 0.69 14.88 2.73
N GLN A 104 1.90 15.18 2.24
CA GLN A 104 2.15 16.45 1.56
C GLN A 104 1.71 16.40 0.09
N GLU A 105 1.32 17.56 -0.44
CA GLU A 105 1.01 17.70 -1.87
C GLU A 105 2.26 17.46 -2.74
N LYS A 106 3.46 17.75 -2.22
CA LYS A 106 4.75 17.43 -2.84
C LYS A 106 5.73 16.91 -1.79
N ALA A 107 6.50 15.87 -2.14
CA ALA A 107 7.48 15.27 -1.27
C ALA A 107 8.59 14.56 -2.07
N ILE A 108 9.68 14.20 -1.39
CA ILE A 108 10.65 13.26 -1.92
C ILE A 108 10.03 11.86 -1.85
N ARG A 109 9.92 11.19 -2.99
CA ARG A 109 9.31 9.85 -3.11
C ARG A 109 10.36 8.77 -2.82
N ALA A 110 9.90 7.52 -2.74
CA ALA A 110 10.78 6.37 -2.49
C ALA A 110 11.86 6.14 -3.58
N ASP A 111 11.70 6.72 -4.76
CA ASP A 111 12.71 6.71 -5.83
C ASP A 111 13.76 7.82 -5.71
N GLY A 112 13.73 8.61 -4.63
CA GLY A 112 14.63 9.73 -4.37
C GLY A 112 14.31 10.99 -5.17
N LYS A 113 13.25 11.00 -5.99
CA LYS A 113 12.85 12.15 -6.80
C LYS A 113 11.69 12.90 -6.14
N GLU A 114 11.67 14.21 -6.33
CA GLU A 114 10.53 15.03 -5.96
C GLU A 114 9.31 14.73 -6.86
N GLY A 115 8.13 14.74 -6.28
CA GLY A 115 6.87 14.60 -6.99
C GLY A 115 5.69 14.76 -6.04
N PRO A 116 4.45 14.50 -6.48
CA PRO A 116 3.31 14.53 -5.59
C PRO A 116 3.45 13.49 -4.48
N GLY A 117 2.96 13.80 -3.28
CA GLY A 117 2.87 12.81 -2.21
C GLY A 117 1.86 11.70 -2.56
N LEU A 118 1.86 10.61 -1.78
CA LEU A 118 1.05 9.43 -2.04
C LEU A 118 -0.44 9.79 -2.09
N PHE A 119 -0.97 10.49 -1.09
CA PHE A 119 -2.41 10.77 -1.06
C PHE A 119 -2.81 11.78 -2.14
N ALA A 120 -1.96 12.78 -2.41
CA ALA A 120 -2.16 13.70 -3.53
C ALA A 120 -2.25 12.95 -4.87
N TYR A 121 -1.29 12.05 -5.13
CA TYR A 121 -1.27 11.20 -6.32
C TYR A 121 -2.52 10.30 -6.41
N LEU A 122 -2.91 9.64 -5.32
CA LEU A 122 -4.06 8.72 -5.32
C LEU A 122 -5.36 9.48 -5.58
N ARG A 123 -5.52 10.68 -5.01
CA ARG A 123 -6.70 11.55 -5.21
C ARG A 123 -6.79 12.11 -6.64
N SER A 124 -5.66 12.23 -7.33
CA SER A 124 -5.58 12.74 -8.71
C SER A 124 -5.70 11.64 -9.77
N LEU A 125 -5.94 10.37 -9.38
CA LEU A 125 -6.11 9.29 -10.35
C LEU A 125 -7.40 9.50 -11.15
N GLU A 126 -7.27 9.50 -12.48
CA GLU A 126 -8.38 9.64 -13.40
C GLU A 126 -8.40 8.48 -14.41
N SER A 127 -9.59 8.03 -14.77
CA SER A 127 -9.77 7.08 -15.86
C SER A 127 -10.18 7.82 -17.12
N PRO A 128 -9.49 7.63 -18.26
CA PRO A 128 -9.90 8.23 -19.53
C PRO A 128 -11.33 7.88 -19.97
N GLU A 129 -11.86 6.76 -19.46
CA GLU A 129 -13.20 6.24 -19.80
C GLU A 129 -14.26 6.53 -18.73
N GLY A 130 -13.93 7.29 -17.67
CA GLY A 130 -14.88 7.81 -16.66
C GLY A 130 -15.60 6.77 -15.78
N ARG A 131 -15.22 5.48 -15.85
CA ARG A 131 -15.70 4.38 -14.98
C ARG A 131 -14.59 3.35 -14.70
N GLY A 132 -13.36 3.80 -14.55
CA GLY A 132 -12.20 2.92 -14.34
C GLY A 132 -11.85 2.68 -12.88
N ARG A 133 -11.11 1.60 -12.61
CA ARG A 133 -10.57 1.28 -11.27
C ARG A 133 -9.77 2.43 -10.65
N GLN A 134 -9.10 3.25 -11.47
CA GLN A 134 -8.34 4.43 -11.04
C GLN A 134 -9.22 5.47 -10.34
N GLU A 135 -10.41 5.72 -10.88
CA GLU A 135 -11.36 6.70 -10.33
C GLU A 135 -11.98 6.23 -9.01
N VAL A 136 -12.23 4.92 -8.88
CA VAL A 136 -12.68 4.33 -7.61
C VAL A 136 -11.63 4.55 -6.51
N VAL A 137 -10.35 4.32 -6.82
CA VAL A 137 -9.25 4.59 -5.88
C VAL A 137 -9.21 6.08 -5.53
N ALA A 138 -9.31 6.98 -6.50
CA ALA A 138 -9.34 8.42 -6.22
C ALA A 138 -10.49 8.81 -5.28
N ASN A 139 -11.70 8.31 -5.54
CA ASN A 139 -12.87 8.60 -4.72
C ASN A 139 -12.72 8.11 -3.28
N VAL A 140 -12.15 6.92 -3.07
CA VAL A 140 -11.84 6.41 -1.73
C VAL A 140 -10.85 7.35 -1.02
N PHE A 141 -9.75 7.71 -1.68
CA PHE A 141 -8.69 8.51 -1.04
C PHE A 141 -9.00 9.99 -0.86
N ARG A 142 -10.08 10.51 -1.47
CA ARG A 142 -10.62 11.86 -1.15
C ARG A 142 -11.18 11.93 0.28
N GLY A 143 -11.75 10.84 0.78
CA GLY A 143 -12.28 10.75 2.15
C GLY A 143 -11.27 10.26 3.19
N VAL A 144 -10.08 9.84 2.76
CA VAL A 144 -9.04 9.27 3.65
C VAL A 144 -8.00 10.33 3.97
N SER A 145 -7.62 10.39 5.25
CA SER A 145 -6.52 11.19 5.77
C SER A 145 -5.69 10.34 6.71
N ASN A 146 -4.36 10.49 6.67
CA ASN A 146 -3.46 9.81 7.59
C ASN A 146 -3.32 10.68 8.85
N ARG A 147 -3.58 10.07 10.01
CA ARG A 147 -3.54 10.72 11.32
C ARG A 147 -2.34 10.30 12.17
N MET A 148 -1.52 9.37 11.70
CA MET A 148 -0.28 9.02 12.40
C MET A 148 0.71 10.17 12.31
N GLU A 149 1.25 10.58 13.46
CA GLU A 149 2.28 11.62 13.54
C GLU A 149 3.68 11.03 13.41
N SER A 150 3.90 9.80 13.89
CA SER A 150 5.21 9.16 13.85
C SER A 150 5.37 8.28 12.62
N GLY A 151 6.21 8.73 11.68
CA GLY A 151 6.57 7.90 10.53
C GLY A 151 7.39 6.66 10.90
N TYR A 152 8.06 6.65 12.06
CA TYR A 152 8.73 5.45 12.55
C TYR A 152 7.69 4.39 12.97
N LEU A 153 6.64 4.79 13.68
CA LEU A 153 5.56 3.87 14.05
C LEU A 153 4.74 3.43 12.84
N LEU A 154 4.50 4.33 11.87
CA LEU A 154 3.86 3.96 10.62
C LEU A 154 4.71 2.93 9.87
N ARG A 155 6.04 3.11 9.79
CA ARG A 155 6.94 2.09 9.22
C ARG A 155 6.86 0.76 9.96
N ASP A 156 6.83 0.77 11.29
CA ASP A 156 6.66 -0.46 12.08
C ASP A 156 5.35 -1.19 11.76
N VAL A 157 4.25 -0.45 11.51
CA VAL A 157 2.98 -1.01 11.06
C VAL A 157 3.10 -1.64 9.67
N LEU A 158 3.74 -0.94 8.72
CA LEU A 158 3.90 -1.41 7.33
C LEU A 158 4.74 -2.70 7.25
N ASN A 159 5.63 -2.92 8.22
CA ASN A 159 6.51 -4.08 8.28
C ASN A 159 5.87 -5.32 8.96
N LYS A 160 4.59 -5.26 9.35
CA LYS A 160 3.84 -6.41 9.89
C LYS A 160 3.17 -7.25 8.82
#